data_AF-A0A8H6A3Z7-F1
#
_entry.id   AF-A0A8H6A3Z7-F1
#
_cell.length_a   1.000
_cell.length_b   1.000
_cell.length_c   1.000
_cell.angle_alpha   90.00
_cell.angle_beta   90.00
_cell.angle_gamma   90.00
#
_symmetry.space_group_name_H-M   'P 1'
#
loop_
_entity.id
_entity.type
_entity.pdbx_description
1 polymer ?
#
loop_
_entity_poly.entity_id
_entity_poly.type
_entity_poly.pdbx_seq_one_letter_code
_entity_poly.pdbx_strand_id
1 'polypeptide(L)'
;MSLSWKENDGGALSVPVDAFGDETDADVKYKTLTWWQCGTLMIAESISLGVLSLPAAVATLGLLPAVVLIVAVGIISTYAGYILAQFKWRYPQVSNMADVGEVLLGSFGRELLTIAQTLFLIFLMGSHLLTFTVALNQISSYATCSMVFGIVGLVVSFICSLPRTLANISLLSFLFITNPGTGRAVTTETNFYHAFAAVTNIIFSFSGHIGFFGFMAELRDPHDFPKALYMVQVMEVVIYIVAGVVIYIYAGDDVASPALGSASPIVSKIAYGVAIPAILTGGVVVGHIAAKLIYMRLLRMTGRMHARDFLSVGTWVGIMLSLWTLAWIIAEAIPVFSNMLTLICALFASWFSYGKAIHDQQAGSSFSCANNA
;
A
#
# COMPACT_ATOMS: atom_id res chain seq x y z
N MET A 1 5.82 -7.04 24.61
CA MET A 1 6.82 -8.13 24.79
C MET A 1 8.04 -7.83 23.95
N SER A 2 8.94 -7.00 24.49
CA SER A 2 10.16 -6.54 23.81
C SER A 2 10.94 -7.69 23.18
N LEU A 3 11.46 -7.49 21.97
CA LEU A 3 12.64 -8.20 21.47
C LEU A 3 13.67 -8.15 22.59
N SER A 4 13.89 -9.29 23.24
CA SER A 4 14.94 -9.42 24.24
C SER A 4 16.26 -9.27 23.49
N TRP A 5 16.86 -8.09 23.61
CA TRP A 5 18.23 -7.83 23.22
C TRP A 5 19.13 -8.63 24.16
N LYS A 6 19.39 -9.89 23.82
CA LYS A 6 20.49 -10.62 24.44
C LYS A 6 21.78 -10.10 23.83
N GLU A 7 22.47 -9.23 24.57
CA GLU A 7 23.92 -9.18 24.48
C GLU A 7 24.42 -10.56 24.89
N ASN A 8 25.06 -11.28 23.97
CA ASN A 8 25.74 -12.51 24.31
C ASN A 8 27.08 -12.15 24.95
N ASP A 9 27.32 -12.70 26.13
CA ASP A 9 28.61 -12.69 26.81
C ASP A 9 29.66 -13.37 25.91
N GLY A 10 30.47 -12.56 25.22
CA GLY A 10 31.65 -13.04 24.51
C GLY A 10 31.85 -12.47 23.11
N GLY A 11 32.29 -11.20 23.04
CA GLY A 11 33.32 -10.67 22.12
C GLY A 11 33.28 -10.92 20.60
N ALA A 12 32.32 -11.68 20.05
CA ALA A 12 32.14 -11.92 18.63
C ALA A 12 30.88 -11.19 18.18
N LEU A 13 31.01 -10.32 17.16
CA LEU A 13 29.86 -9.68 16.51
C LEU A 13 28.85 -10.76 16.11
N SER A 14 27.69 -10.77 16.76
CA SER A 14 26.57 -11.57 16.29
C SER A 14 26.23 -11.11 14.88
N VAL A 15 26.20 -12.05 13.93
CA VAL A 15 25.66 -11.79 12.60
C VAL A 15 24.27 -11.20 12.79
N PRO A 16 23.94 -10.03 12.21
CA PRO A 16 22.61 -9.45 12.33
C PRO A 16 21.60 -10.52 11.90
N VAL A 17 20.76 -10.97 12.82
CA VAL A 17 19.73 -11.97 12.53
C VAL A 17 18.78 -11.35 11.52
N ASP A 18 18.85 -11.83 10.29
CA ASP A 18 18.00 -11.39 9.20
C ASP A 18 16.52 -11.63 9.52
N ALA A 19 15.62 -10.83 8.92
CA ALA A 19 14.18 -10.90 9.14
C ALA A 19 13.58 -12.32 9.03
N PHE A 20 14.16 -13.16 8.17
CA PHE A 20 13.72 -14.55 7.97
C PHE A 20 14.72 -15.60 8.49
N GLY A 21 15.89 -15.19 9.02
CA GLY A 21 16.93 -16.10 9.48
C GLY A 21 17.70 -16.79 8.34
N ASP A 22 18.37 -17.90 8.65
CA ASP A 22 19.09 -18.72 7.64
C ASP A 22 18.09 -19.66 6.93
N GLU A 23 17.82 -19.39 5.65
CA GLU A 23 16.89 -20.16 4.80
C GLU A 23 17.58 -21.25 3.96
N THR A 24 18.86 -21.57 4.22
CA THR A 24 19.63 -22.49 3.36
C THR A 24 19.00 -23.90 3.30
N ASP A 25 18.37 -24.35 4.39
CA ASP A 25 17.73 -25.68 4.55
C ASP A 25 16.20 -25.60 4.76
N ALA A 26 15.56 -24.48 4.41
CA ALA A 26 14.12 -24.29 4.57
C ALA A 26 13.32 -24.78 3.35
N ASP A 27 12.22 -25.52 3.58
CA ASP A 27 11.27 -25.99 2.55
C ASP A 27 10.64 -24.84 1.73
N VAL A 28 10.53 -23.65 2.32
CA VAL A 28 9.98 -22.45 1.68
C VAL A 28 10.97 -21.32 1.85
N LYS A 29 11.47 -20.78 0.73
CA LYS A 29 12.37 -19.63 0.69
C LYS A 29 11.56 -18.36 0.47
N TYR A 30 11.72 -17.37 1.35
CA TYR A 30 11.03 -16.09 1.28
C TYR A 30 11.86 -15.04 0.52
N LYS A 31 13.20 -15.09 0.55
CA LYS A 31 14.10 -14.19 -0.20
C LYS A 31 14.28 -14.55 -1.67
N THR A 32 13.20 -14.46 -2.44
CA THR A 32 13.21 -14.92 -3.84
C THR A 32 13.24 -13.78 -4.86
N LEU A 33 12.85 -12.57 -4.47
CA LEU A 33 12.63 -11.45 -5.39
C LEU A 33 13.94 -10.79 -5.83
N THR A 34 14.03 -10.54 -7.13
CA THR A 34 15.01 -9.61 -7.71
C THR A 34 14.47 -8.19 -7.72
N TRP A 35 15.35 -7.19 -7.83
CA TRP A 35 14.96 -5.77 -7.73
C TRP A 35 13.89 -5.35 -8.76
N TRP A 36 13.96 -5.85 -9.99
CA TRP A 36 12.99 -5.49 -11.03
C TRP A 36 11.63 -6.14 -10.76
N GLN A 37 11.61 -7.39 -10.25
CA GLN A 37 10.37 -8.06 -9.85
C GLN A 37 9.70 -7.33 -8.69
N CYS A 38 10.49 -6.95 -7.68
CA CYS A 38 10.03 -6.12 -6.57
C CYS A 38 9.47 -4.78 -7.08
N GLY A 39 10.20 -4.07 -7.95
CA GLY A 39 9.73 -2.83 -8.55
C GLY A 39 8.40 -3.00 -9.32
N THR A 40 8.25 -4.05 -10.11
CA THR A 40 6.98 -4.33 -10.82
C THR A 40 5.83 -4.66 -9.88
N LEU A 41 6.08 -5.35 -8.77
CA LEU A 41 5.05 -5.64 -7.76
C LEU A 41 4.61 -4.37 -7.04
N MET A 42 5.56 -3.52 -6.65
CA MET A 42 5.27 -2.22 -6.03
C MET A 42 4.46 -1.33 -6.98
N ILE A 43 4.84 -1.28 -8.26
CA ILE A 43 4.09 -0.56 -9.31
C ILE A 43 2.65 -1.09 -9.42
N ALA A 44 2.47 -2.42 -9.46
CA ALA A 44 1.15 -3.02 -9.58
C ALA A 44 0.26 -2.73 -8.37
N GLU A 45 0.84 -2.69 -7.17
CA GLU A 45 0.13 -2.34 -5.95
C GLU A 45 -0.29 -0.86 -5.94
N SER A 46 0.65 0.06 -6.15
CA SER A 46 0.38 1.50 -6.06
C SER A 46 -0.60 2.01 -7.11
N ILE A 47 -0.47 1.55 -8.36
CA ILE A 47 -1.31 2.05 -9.47
C ILE A 47 -2.79 1.72 -9.25
N SER A 48 -3.09 0.59 -8.62
CA SER A 48 -4.43 0.01 -8.55
C SER A 48 -5.48 0.98 -7.96
N LEU A 49 -5.14 1.69 -6.89
CA LEU A 49 -6.06 2.67 -6.26
C LEU A 49 -5.72 4.12 -6.63
N GLY A 50 -4.43 4.45 -6.78
CA GLY A 50 -3.99 5.83 -7.01
C GLY A 50 -4.51 6.41 -8.32
N VAL A 51 -4.33 5.68 -9.43
CA VAL A 51 -4.68 6.16 -10.79
C VAL A 51 -6.18 6.47 -10.95
N LEU A 52 -7.02 5.83 -10.14
CA LEU A 52 -8.46 5.93 -10.21
C LEU A 52 -9.02 7.22 -9.58
N SER A 53 -8.31 7.82 -8.64
CA SER A 53 -8.75 9.03 -7.93
C SER A 53 -8.10 10.32 -8.44
N LEU A 54 -6.92 10.21 -9.03
CA LEU A 54 -6.13 11.36 -9.47
C LEU A 54 -6.83 12.25 -10.51
N PRO A 55 -7.54 11.73 -11.53
CA PRO A 55 -8.24 12.57 -12.48
C PRO A 55 -9.27 13.52 -11.84
N ALA A 56 -10.02 13.04 -10.84
CA ALA A 56 -10.96 13.87 -10.08
C ALA A 56 -10.24 14.91 -9.19
N ALA A 57 -9.06 14.58 -8.66
CA ALA A 57 -8.22 15.55 -7.96
C ALA A 57 -7.69 16.64 -8.90
N VAL A 58 -7.30 16.28 -10.13
CA VAL A 58 -6.92 17.26 -11.17
C VAL A 58 -8.09 18.17 -11.54
N ALA A 59 -9.29 17.61 -11.71
CA ALA A 59 -10.50 18.40 -11.98
C ALA A 59 -10.84 19.38 -10.86
N THR A 60 -10.58 19.00 -9.61
CA THR A 60 -10.87 19.85 -8.45
C THR A 60 -9.87 20.99 -8.28
N LEU A 61 -8.57 20.72 -8.47
CA LEU A 61 -7.50 21.69 -8.22
C LEU A 61 -7.15 22.52 -9.46
N GLY A 62 -7.37 21.97 -10.65
CA GLY A 62 -6.88 22.50 -11.91
C GLY A 62 -5.56 21.85 -12.33
N LEU A 63 -5.28 21.92 -13.63
CA LEU A 63 -4.19 21.19 -14.27
C LEU A 63 -2.81 21.52 -13.67
N LEU A 64 -2.48 22.81 -13.59
CA LEU A 64 -1.16 23.27 -13.15
C LEU A 64 -0.86 22.92 -11.68
N PRO A 65 -1.71 23.30 -10.69
CA PRO A 65 -1.43 22.97 -9.29
C PRO A 65 -1.42 21.47 -9.05
N ALA A 66 -2.28 20.69 -9.72
CA ALA A 66 -2.28 19.24 -9.55
C ALA A 66 -0.99 18.58 -10.06
N VAL A 67 -0.50 18.95 -11.24
CA VAL A 67 0.76 18.40 -11.78
C VAL A 67 1.95 18.78 -10.90
N VAL A 68 2.03 20.02 -10.44
CA VAL A 68 3.08 20.47 -9.51
C VAL A 68 3.04 19.65 -8.21
N LEU A 69 1.85 19.42 -7.65
CA LEU A 69 1.69 18.61 -6.46
C LEU A 69 2.07 17.15 -6.67
N ILE A 70 1.67 16.53 -7.79
CA ILE A 70 2.04 15.14 -8.11
C ILE A 70 3.56 15.00 -8.18
N VAL A 71 4.27 15.93 -8.83
CA VAL A 71 5.74 15.91 -8.90
C VAL A 71 6.37 16.15 -7.52
N ALA A 72 5.89 17.15 -6.78
CA ALA A 72 6.43 17.49 -5.47
C ALA A 72 6.26 16.35 -4.46
N VAL A 73 5.05 15.78 -4.38
CA VAL A 73 4.76 14.63 -3.52
C VAL A 73 5.55 13.40 -3.97
N GLY A 74 5.70 13.16 -5.28
CA GLY A 74 6.53 12.08 -5.80
C GLY A 74 8.00 12.19 -5.37
N ILE A 75 8.58 13.39 -5.40
CA ILE A 75 9.95 13.64 -4.92
C ILE A 75 10.05 13.38 -3.41
N ILE A 76 9.11 13.92 -2.61
CA ILE A 76 9.10 13.73 -1.15
C ILE A 76 8.93 12.25 -0.81
N SER A 77 8.03 11.54 -1.50
CA SER A 77 7.79 10.11 -1.36
C SER A 77 9.04 9.29 -1.70
N THR A 78 9.75 9.64 -2.77
CA THR A 78 11.03 9.01 -3.14
C THR A 78 12.06 9.18 -2.03
N TYR A 79 12.19 10.39 -1.49
CA TYR A 79 13.10 10.67 -0.39
C TYR A 79 12.74 9.87 0.87
N ALA A 80 11.47 9.84 1.26
CA ALA A 80 11.00 9.04 2.39
C ALA A 80 11.30 7.55 2.20
N GLY A 81 11.05 7.00 1.01
CA GLY A 81 11.38 5.62 0.68
C GLY A 81 12.88 5.31 0.80
N TYR A 82 13.74 6.26 0.42
CA TYR A 82 15.18 6.13 0.57
C TYR A 82 15.63 6.13 2.04
N ILE A 83 15.00 6.94 2.90
CA ILE A 83 15.25 6.92 4.35
C ILE A 83 14.84 5.57 4.95
N LEU A 84 13.71 4.99 4.54
CA LEU A 84 13.31 3.66 4.99
C LEU A 84 14.32 2.58 4.56
N ALA A 85 14.90 2.70 3.36
CA ALA A 85 15.94 1.80 2.88
C ALA A 85 17.20 1.86 3.77
N GLN A 86 17.67 3.06 4.10
CA GLN A 86 18.79 3.24 5.03
C GLN A 86 18.50 2.64 6.41
N PHE A 87 17.28 2.81 6.91
CA PHE A 87 16.86 2.22 8.17
C PHE A 87 16.93 0.69 8.14
N LYS A 88 16.45 0.07 7.05
CA LYS A 88 16.54 -1.39 6.85
C LYS A 88 17.98 -1.89 6.78
N TRP A 89 18.89 -1.16 6.12
CA TRP A 89 20.31 -1.53 6.08
C TRP A 89 20.96 -1.46 7.47
N ARG A 90 20.54 -0.50 8.30
CA ARG A 90 21.02 -0.38 9.68
C ARG A 90 20.43 -1.44 10.62
N TYR A 91 19.19 -1.87 10.37
CA TYR A 91 18.44 -2.86 11.14
C TYR A 91 17.86 -3.96 10.24
N PRO A 92 18.69 -4.95 9.80
CA PRO A 92 18.27 -6.00 8.87
C PRO A 92 17.10 -6.86 9.37
N GLN A 93 16.91 -6.98 10.68
CA GLN A 93 15.84 -7.75 11.31
C GLN A 93 14.42 -7.17 11.10
N VAL A 94 14.30 -5.90 10.69
CA VAL A 94 13.02 -5.20 10.56
C VAL A 94 12.28 -5.68 9.31
N SER A 95 11.13 -6.31 9.48
CA SER A 95 10.35 -6.91 8.38
C SER A 95 9.07 -6.13 8.06
N ASN A 96 8.61 -5.30 8.99
CA ASN A 96 7.37 -4.56 8.91
C ASN A 96 7.46 -3.26 9.71
N MET A 97 6.44 -2.41 9.60
CA MET A 97 6.44 -1.11 10.27
C MET A 97 6.30 -1.23 11.80
N ALA A 98 5.70 -2.30 12.32
CA ALA A 98 5.66 -2.53 13.76
C ALA A 98 7.05 -2.77 14.36
N ASP A 99 7.94 -3.47 13.65
CA ASP A 99 9.33 -3.69 14.06
C ASP A 99 10.10 -2.36 14.13
N VAL A 100 9.83 -1.42 13.21
CA VAL A 100 10.37 -0.05 13.27
C VAL A 100 9.93 0.65 14.55
N GLY A 101 8.64 0.53 14.89
CA GLY A 101 8.10 1.11 16.12
C GLY A 101 8.73 0.53 17.38
N GLU A 102 9.08 -0.75 17.34
CA GLU A 102 9.83 -1.39 18.41
C GLU A 102 11.24 -0.81 18.59
N VAL A 103 11.95 -0.59 17.49
CA VAL A 103 13.30 -0.01 17.52
C VAL A 103 13.27 1.45 18.00
N LEU A 104 12.26 2.23 17.60
CA LEU A 104 12.19 3.66 17.90
C LEU A 104 11.66 3.99 19.30
N LEU A 105 10.61 3.30 19.76
CA LEU A 105 9.88 3.62 21.00
C LEU A 105 9.66 2.39 21.90
N GLY A 106 10.42 1.31 21.67
CA GLY A 106 10.30 0.08 22.44
C GLY A 106 8.93 -0.59 22.29
N SER A 107 8.48 -1.28 23.34
CA SER A 107 7.23 -2.04 23.29
C SER A 107 6.00 -1.19 22.97
N PHE A 108 5.98 0.09 23.39
CA PHE A 108 4.86 0.98 23.09
C PHE A 108 4.75 1.28 21.59
N GLY A 109 5.86 1.66 20.95
CA GLY A 109 5.88 1.97 19.52
C GLY A 109 5.47 0.80 18.66
N ARG A 110 5.88 -0.43 19.05
CA ARG A 110 5.46 -1.63 18.35
C ARG A 110 3.95 -1.81 18.34
N GLU A 111 3.30 -1.68 19.49
CA GLU A 111 1.85 -1.85 19.60
C GLU A 111 1.12 -0.77 18.79
N LEU A 112 1.56 0.49 18.93
CA LEU A 112 1.00 1.61 18.20
C LEU A 112 1.09 1.42 16.69
N LEU A 113 2.28 1.10 16.16
CA LEU A 113 2.49 0.92 14.73
C LEU A 113 1.87 -0.38 14.21
N THR A 114 1.74 -1.44 15.02
CA THR A 114 0.97 -2.64 14.64
C THR A 114 -0.49 -2.29 14.43
N ILE A 115 -1.11 -1.59 15.39
CA ILE A 115 -2.52 -1.21 15.32
C ILE A 115 -2.76 -0.29 14.13
N ALA A 116 -1.93 0.75 13.99
CA ALA A 116 -2.06 1.71 12.90
C ALA A 116 -1.84 1.04 11.52
N GLN A 117 -0.85 0.15 11.38
CA GLN A 117 -0.63 -0.60 10.14
C GLN A 117 -1.79 -1.55 9.83
N THR A 118 -2.31 -2.25 10.83
CA THR A 118 -3.45 -3.15 10.65
C THR A 118 -4.70 -2.39 10.21
N LEU A 119 -5.00 -1.26 10.85
CA LEU A 119 -6.14 -0.41 10.49
C LEU A 119 -5.99 0.12 9.05
N PHE A 120 -4.82 0.65 8.69
CA PHE A 120 -4.55 1.11 7.32
C PHE A 120 -4.83 0.03 6.27
N LEU A 121 -4.34 -1.19 6.50
CA LEU A 121 -4.55 -2.32 5.59
C LEU A 121 -6.03 -2.72 5.50
N ILE A 122 -6.80 -2.68 6.60
CA ILE A 122 -8.25 -2.96 6.57
C ILE A 122 -8.98 -1.92 5.72
N PHE A 123 -8.65 -0.64 5.84
CA PHE A 123 -9.25 0.39 5.00
C PHE A 123 -8.86 0.25 3.52
N LEU A 124 -7.62 -0.16 3.23
CA LEU A 124 -7.20 -0.49 1.86
C LEU A 124 -8.00 -1.68 1.29
N MET A 125 -8.19 -2.74 2.08
CA MET A 125 -9.06 -3.86 1.69
C MET A 125 -10.49 -3.38 1.39
N GLY A 126 -11.03 -2.51 2.25
CA GLY A 126 -12.32 -1.86 2.02
C GLY A 126 -12.34 -1.04 0.72
N SER A 127 -11.21 -0.41 0.37
CA SER A 127 -11.06 0.36 -0.86
C SER A 127 -11.15 -0.48 -2.13
N HIS A 128 -10.54 -1.67 -2.10
CA HIS A 128 -10.68 -2.63 -3.19
C HIS A 128 -12.11 -3.20 -3.27
N LEU A 129 -12.75 -3.51 -2.13
CA LEU A 129 -14.15 -3.96 -2.13
C LEU A 129 -15.09 -2.90 -2.70
N LEU A 130 -14.96 -1.64 -2.28
CA LEU A 130 -15.78 -0.56 -2.81
C LEU A 130 -15.58 -0.41 -4.33
N THR A 131 -14.33 -0.45 -4.79
CA THR A 131 -14.01 -0.35 -6.23
C THR A 131 -14.60 -1.53 -7.01
N PHE A 132 -14.56 -2.74 -6.46
CA PHE A 132 -15.18 -3.92 -7.04
C PHE A 132 -16.71 -3.80 -7.09
N THR A 133 -17.34 -3.31 -6.03
CA THR A 133 -18.78 -3.02 -6.00
C THR A 133 -19.16 -1.99 -7.06
N VAL A 134 -18.40 -0.90 -7.20
CA VAL A 134 -18.60 0.08 -8.27
C VAL A 134 -18.46 -0.56 -9.66
N ALA A 135 -17.44 -1.41 -9.86
CA ALA A 135 -17.24 -2.12 -11.12
C ALA A 135 -18.44 -3.00 -11.49
N LEU A 136 -18.95 -3.80 -10.54
CA LEU A 136 -20.12 -4.66 -10.76
C LEU A 136 -21.41 -3.86 -10.99
N ASN A 137 -21.62 -2.76 -10.28
CA ASN A 137 -22.75 -1.86 -10.54
C ASN A 137 -22.70 -1.33 -11.98
N GLN A 138 -21.53 -0.89 -12.47
CA GLN A 138 -21.37 -0.37 -13.82
C GLN A 138 -21.58 -1.46 -14.89
N ILE A 139 -20.98 -2.63 -14.72
CA ILE A 139 -21.09 -3.76 -15.65
C ILE A 139 -22.53 -4.26 -15.75
N SER A 140 -23.20 -4.42 -14.61
CA SER A 140 -24.58 -4.90 -14.53
C SER A 140 -25.64 -3.84 -14.89
N SER A 141 -25.23 -2.58 -15.09
CA SER A 141 -26.16 -1.45 -15.23
C SER A 141 -27.09 -1.30 -14.03
N TYR A 142 -26.54 -1.44 -12.82
CA TYR A 142 -27.25 -1.33 -11.55
C TYR A 142 -28.42 -2.32 -11.39
N ALA A 143 -28.17 -3.59 -11.70
CA ALA A 143 -29.22 -4.63 -11.67
C ALA A 143 -29.77 -4.94 -10.27
N THR A 144 -28.96 -4.77 -9.22
CA THR A 144 -29.33 -5.02 -7.82
C THR A 144 -28.73 -3.94 -6.91
N CYS A 145 -29.09 -3.95 -5.62
CA CYS A 145 -28.51 -3.01 -4.67
C CYS A 145 -27.00 -3.28 -4.47
N SER A 146 -26.24 -2.21 -4.27
CA SER A 146 -24.77 -2.28 -4.18
C SER A 146 -24.28 -3.17 -3.03
N MET A 147 -25.08 -3.31 -1.96
CA MET A 147 -24.81 -4.21 -0.84
C MET A 147 -24.69 -5.67 -1.28
N VAL A 148 -25.49 -6.13 -2.24
CA VAL A 148 -25.41 -7.50 -2.77
C VAL A 148 -24.09 -7.70 -3.49
N PHE A 149 -23.66 -6.73 -4.31
CA PHE A 149 -22.35 -6.78 -4.95
C PHE A 149 -21.19 -6.68 -3.96
N GLY A 150 -21.35 -5.94 -2.86
CA GLY A 150 -20.41 -5.90 -1.74
C GLY A 150 -20.21 -7.28 -1.09
N ILE A 151 -21.30 -8.01 -0.84
CA ILE A 151 -21.24 -9.39 -0.32
C ILE A 151 -20.54 -10.32 -1.31
N VAL A 152 -20.84 -10.21 -2.61
CA VAL A 152 -20.13 -10.98 -3.65
C VAL A 152 -18.63 -10.68 -3.62
N GLY A 153 -18.26 -9.40 -3.52
CA GLY A 153 -16.86 -8.98 -3.39
C GLY A 153 -16.18 -9.56 -2.16
N LEU A 154 -16.86 -9.55 -1.00
CA LEU A 154 -16.37 -10.15 0.23
C LEU A 154 -16.10 -11.64 0.06
N VAL A 155 -17.06 -12.39 -0.50
CA VAL A 155 -16.94 -13.85 -0.65
C VAL A 155 -15.81 -14.20 -1.62
N VAL A 156 -15.76 -13.54 -2.78
CA VAL A 156 -14.72 -13.77 -3.78
C VAL A 156 -13.34 -13.44 -3.21
N SER A 157 -13.19 -12.26 -2.59
CA SER A 157 -11.90 -11.82 -2.06
C SER A 157 -11.44 -12.69 -0.89
N PHE A 158 -12.36 -13.14 -0.03
CA PHE A 158 -12.08 -14.10 1.03
C PHE A 158 -11.56 -15.42 0.48
N ILE A 159 -12.25 -16.03 -0.49
CA ILE A 159 -11.85 -17.30 -1.11
C ILE A 159 -10.49 -17.16 -1.80
N CYS A 160 -10.28 -16.09 -2.56
CA CYS A 160 -9.00 -15.79 -3.22
C CYS A 160 -7.87 -15.51 -2.20
N SER A 161 -8.19 -15.18 -0.96
CA SER A 161 -7.21 -14.96 0.12
C SER A 161 -6.85 -16.22 0.90
N LEU A 162 -7.51 -17.35 0.66
CA LEU A 162 -7.21 -18.60 1.36
C LEU A 162 -5.85 -19.22 0.97
N PRO A 163 -5.42 -19.22 -0.31
CA PRO A 163 -4.11 -19.75 -0.68
C PRO A 163 -2.99 -18.91 -0.06
N ARG A 164 -2.19 -19.49 0.84
CA ARG A 164 -1.12 -18.79 1.58
C ARG A 164 0.04 -18.26 0.70
N THR A 165 0.04 -18.58 -0.59
CA THR A 165 1.10 -18.23 -1.55
C THR A 165 0.55 -17.33 -2.65
N LEU A 166 1.12 -16.14 -2.80
CA LEU A 166 0.83 -15.22 -3.90
C LEU A 166 1.76 -15.58 -5.06
N ALA A 167 1.34 -16.48 -5.95
CA ALA A 167 2.07 -16.79 -7.16
C ALA A 167 1.33 -16.25 -8.39
N ASN A 168 2.04 -15.44 -9.18
CA ASN A 168 1.77 -15.07 -10.57
C ASN A 168 0.48 -14.32 -10.88
N ILE A 169 0.36 -13.04 -10.49
CA ILE A 169 -0.57 -12.14 -11.18
C ILE A 169 -0.04 -10.69 -11.15
N SER A 170 0.67 -10.28 -12.20
CA SER A 170 0.71 -8.86 -12.57
C SER A 170 1.03 -8.75 -14.05
N LEU A 171 0.01 -8.42 -14.85
CA LEU A 171 0.12 -7.76 -16.16
C LEU A 171 -1.31 -7.59 -16.67
N LEU A 172 -1.80 -6.35 -16.65
CA LEU A 172 -2.55 -5.69 -17.72
C LEU A 172 -3.30 -4.49 -17.13
N SER A 173 -3.01 -3.30 -17.65
CA SER A 173 -4.02 -2.30 -18.06
C SER A 173 -3.32 -1.09 -18.67
N PHE A 174 -3.24 -1.04 -20.00
CA PHE A 174 -3.07 0.22 -20.73
C PHE A 174 -3.94 0.17 -21.99
N LEU A 175 -5.07 0.87 -21.96
CA LEU A 175 -5.83 1.23 -23.16
C LEU A 175 -5.99 2.75 -23.13
N PHE A 176 -5.09 3.44 -23.82
CA PHE A 176 -5.24 4.85 -24.14
C PHE A 176 -6.05 4.97 -25.43
N ILE A 177 -7.29 5.46 -25.35
CA ILE A 177 -8.07 5.86 -26.53
C ILE A 177 -7.83 7.36 -26.76
N THR A 178 -7.37 7.71 -27.95
CA THR A 178 -7.02 9.08 -28.37
C THR A 178 -8.10 9.68 -29.27
N ASN A 179 -8.52 10.92 -28.95
CA ASN A 179 -9.24 11.86 -29.82
C ASN A 179 -8.98 13.30 -29.34
N PRO A 180 -9.00 14.35 -30.17
CA PRO A 180 -8.57 15.67 -29.71
C PRO A 180 -9.59 16.31 -28.75
N GLY A 181 -9.22 16.47 -27.48
CA GLY A 181 -10.01 17.19 -26.46
C GLY A 181 -9.81 18.70 -26.54
N THR A 182 -10.88 19.47 -26.37
CA THR A 182 -10.90 20.94 -26.35
C THR A 182 -10.37 21.49 -25.02
N GLY A 183 -9.70 22.66 -25.08
CA GLY A 183 -8.96 23.26 -23.97
C GLY A 183 -9.77 23.47 -22.68
N ARG A 184 -9.12 23.20 -21.54
CA ARG A 184 -9.72 23.23 -20.19
C ARG A 184 -8.92 24.11 -19.22
N ALA A 185 -9.53 24.40 -18.06
CA ALA A 185 -9.04 25.37 -17.09
C ALA A 185 -7.66 24.99 -16.51
N VAL A 186 -6.71 25.92 -16.61
CA VAL A 186 -5.36 25.78 -16.04
C VAL A 186 -5.42 25.82 -14.50
N THR A 187 -6.38 26.58 -13.96
CA THR A 187 -6.68 26.76 -12.54
C THR A 187 -8.19 26.77 -12.34
N THR A 188 -8.68 26.09 -11.31
CA THR A 188 -10.10 26.02 -10.95
C THR A 188 -10.35 26.68 -9.59
N GLU A 189 -11.46 27.39 -9.45
CA GLU A 189 -11.93 27.90 -8.16
C GLU A 189 -12.52 26.73 -7.36
N THR A 190 -12.01 26.46 -6.16
CA THR A 190 -12.49 25.36 -5.31
C THR A 190 -12.54 25.80 -3.84
N ASN A 191 -13.45 25.20 -3.07
CA ASN A 191 -13.52 25.44 -1.63
C ASN A 191 -12.44 24.64 -0.87
N PHE A 192 -12.19 25.02 0.38
CA PHE A 192 -11.15 24.40 1.20
C PHE A 192 -11.34 22.89 1.37
N TYR A 193 -12.57 22.42 1.57
CA TYR A 193 -12.87 21.00 1.77
C TYR A 193 -12.51 20.14 0.55
N HIS A 194 -12.97 20.55 -0.65
CA HIS A 194 -12.67 19.82 -1.88
C HIS A 194 -11.19 19.92 -2.25
N ALA A 195 -10.57 21.10 -2.06
CA ALA A 195 -9.13 21.26 -2.26
C ALA A 195 -8.32 20.33 -1.35
N PHE A 196 -8.66 20.27 -0.06
CA PHE A 196 -7.98 19.42 0.91
C PHE A 196 -8.16 17.93 0.57
N ALA A 197 -9.37 17.50 0.21
CA ALA A 197 -9.63 16.12 -0.22
C ALA A 197 -8.83 15.76 -1.49
N ALA A 198 -8.77 16.65 -2.47
CA ALA A 198 -8.00 16.43 -3.70
C ALA A 198 -6.49 16.30 -3.43
N VAL A 199 -5.92 17.22 -2.64
CA VAL A 199 -4.51 17.14 -2.21
C VAL A 199 -4.25 15.84 -1.46
N THR A 200 -5.16 15.45 -0.56
CA THR A 200 -5.04 14.23 0.24
C THR A 200 -5.08 12.98 -0.63
N ASN A 201 -5.92 12.93 -1.67
CA ASN A 201 -5.94 11.81 -2.64
C ASN A 201 -4.64 11.73 -3.46
N ILE A 202 -4.03 12.88 -3.81
CA ILE A 202 -2.70 12.89 -4.43
C ILE A 202 -1.66 12.30 -3.47
N ILE A 203 -1.63 12.76 -2.21
CA ILE A 203 -0.71 12.25 -1.18
C ILE A 203 -0.88 10.75 -0.96
N PHE A 204 -2.13 10.28 -0.89
CA PHE A 204 -2.48 8.87 -0.75
C PHE A 204 -1.92 8.02 -1.90
N SER A 205 -1.99 8.53 -3.13
CA SER A 205 -1.52 7.81 -4.33
C SER A 205 -0.02 7.48 -4.29
N PHE A 206 0.74 8.19 -3.45
CA PHE A 206 2.17 7.98 -3.23
C PHE A 206 2.49 7.33 -1.87
N SER A 207 1.48 6.81 -1.15
CA SER A 207 1.61 6.31 0.24
C SER A 207 1.88 4.80 0.32
N GLY A 208 2.70 4.26 -0.58
CA GLY A 208 3.08 2.83 -0.60
C GLY A 208 4.10 2.41 0.48
N HIS A 209 4.65 3.37 1.23
CA HIS A 209 5.75 3.15 2.19
C HIS A 209 5.51 2.07 3.23
N ILE A 210 4.25 1.82 3.58
CA ILE A 210 3.89 0.83 4.60
C ILE A 210 4.29 -0.60 4.22
N GLY A 211 4.34 -0.90 2.91
CA GLY A 211 4.74 -2.19 2.38
C GLY A 211 6.25 -2.32 2.16
N PHE A 212 7.00 -1.22 2.18
CA PHE A 212 8.40 -1.20 1.72
C PHE A 212 9.30 -2.13 2.54
N PHE A 213 9.15 -2.21 3.86
CA PHE A 213 9.93 -3.15 4.69
C PHE A 213 9.65 -4.61 4.37
N GLY A 214 8.41 -4.94 4.01
CA GLY A 214 8.04 -6.28 3.56
C GLY A 214 8.71 -6.62 2.23
N PHE A 215 8.60 -5.71 1.25
CA PHE A 215 9.28 -5.86 -0.04
C PHE A 215 10.80 -5.96 0.09
N MET A 216 11.42 -5.14 0.95
CA MET A 216 12.85 -5.20 1.23
C MET A 216 13.27 -6.50 1.90
N ALA A 217 12.40 -7.11 2.72
CA ALA A 217 12.70 -8.38 3.37
C ALA A 217 12.69 -9.55 2.37
N GLU A 218 11.85 -9.48 1.33
CA GLU A 218 11.72 -10.54 0.30
C GLU A 218 12.77 -10.43 -0.83
N LEU A 219 13.52 -9.32 -0.90
CA LEU A 219 14.63 -9.16 -1.83
C LEU A 219 15.77 -10.12 -1.49
N ARG A 220 16.39 -10.71 -2.53
CA ARG A 220 17.64 -11.48 -2.40
C ARG A 220 18.75 -10.65 -1.75
N ASP A 221 18.87 -9.40 -2.16
CA ASP A 221 19.75 -8.40 -1.56
C ASP A 221 18.96 -7.12 -1.25
N PRO A 222 18.75 -6.76 0.02
CA PRO A 222 18.09 -5.52 0.42
C PRO A 222 18.81 -4.23 -0.07
N HIS A 223 20.10 -4.29 -0.42
CA HIS A 223 20.83 -3.14 -0.97
C HIS A 223 20.40 -2.79 -2.40
N ASP A 224 19.73 -3.69 -3.11
CA ASP A 224 19.17 -3.41 -4.43
C ASP A 224 17.84 -2.63 -4.38
N PHE A 225 17.23 -2.47 -3.20
CA PHE A 225 15.93 -1.79 -3.06
C PHE A 225 15.86 -0.38 -3.69
N PRO A 226 16.89 0.50 -3.61
CA PRO A 226 16.83 1.81 -4.25
C PRO A 226 16.59 1.73 -5.76
N LYS A 227 17.06 0.68 -6.45
CA LYS A 227 16.80 0.48 -7.89
C LYS A 227 15.31 0.23 -8.13
N ALA A 228 14.69 -0.61 -7.29
CA ALA A 228 13.26 -0.87 -7.32
C ALA A 228 12.46 0.41 -6.99
N LEU A 229 12.89 1.16 -5.96
CA LEU A 229 12.28 2.42 -5.53
C LEU A 229 12.26 3.48 -6.64
N TYR A 230 13.40 3.73 -7.30
CA TYR A 230 13.44 4.69 -8.41
C TYR A 230 12.59 4.24 -9.59
N MET A 231 12.56 2.94 -9.88
CA MET A 231 11.72 2.38 -10.92
C MET A 231 10.23 2.63 -10.62
N VAL A 232 9.76 2.33 -9.41
CA VAL A 232 8.36 2.58 -9.04
C VAL A 232 8.03 4.06 -9.01
N GLN A 233 8.86 4.93 -8.43
CA GLN A 233 8.51 6.35 -8.30
C GLN A 233 8.52 7.09 -9.63
N VAL A 234 9.47 6.81 -10.51
CA VAL A 234 9.45 7.39 -11.86
C VAL A 234 8.22 6.92 -12.62
N MET A 235 7.88 5.64 -12.54
CA MET A 235 6.72 5.08 -13.23
C MET A 235 5.40 5.64 -12.66
N GLU A 236 5.26 5.74 -11.34
CA GLU A 236 4.12 6.34 -10.66
C GLU A 236 3.91 7.79 -11.10
N VAL A 237 4.93 8.64 -10.98
CA VAL A 237 4.83 10.06 -11.36
C VAL A 237 4.40 10.20 -12.83
N VAL A 238 5.00 9.43 -13.74
CA VAL A 238 4.66 9.47 -15.16
C VAL A 238 3.23 9.02 -15.39
N ILE A 239 2.83 7.86 -14.86
CA ILE A 239 1.48 7.32 -15.06
C ILE A 239 0.42 8.22 -14.42
N TYR A 240 0.69 8.77 -13.25
CA TYR A 240 -0.23 9.64 -12.52
C TYR A 240 -0.43 10.98 -13.22
N ILE A 241 0.64 11.58 -13.76
CA ILE A 241 0.53 12.78 -14.60
C ILE A 241 -0.24 12.43 -15.88
N VAL A 242 0.18 11.40 -16.61
CA VAL A 242 -0.45 11.04 -17.88
C VAL A 242 -1.93 10.72 -17.69
N ALA A 243 -2.28 9.83 -16.76
CA ALA A 243 -3.66 9.46 -16.49
C ALA A 243 -4.48 10.66 -15.98
N GLY A 244 -3.95 11.44 -15.03
CA GLY A 244 -4.62 12.63 -14.50
C GLY A 244 -4.91 13.68 -15.58
N VAL A 245 -3.87 14.06 -16.34
CA VAL A 245 -3.95 15.07 -17.40
C VAL A 245 -4.84 14.60 -18.55
N VAL A 246 -4.60 13.39 -19.08
CA VAL A 246 -5.37 12.84 -20.19
C VAL A 246 -6.82 12.74 -19.76
N ILE A 247 -7.16 11.99 -18.71
CA ILE A 247 -8.56 11.80 -18.32
C ILE A 247 -9.23 13.16 -18.02
N TYR A 248 -8.54 14.11 -17.41
CA TYR A 248 -9.07 15.46 -17.22
C TYR A 248 -9.32 16.22 -18.52
N ILE A 249 -8.45 16.11 -19.54
CA ILE A 249 -8.63 16.72 -20.87
C ILE A 249 -9.78 16.08 -21.67
N TYR A 250 -10.14 14.82 -21.38
CA TYR A 250 -11.25 14.14 -22.06
C TYR A 250 -12.57 14.23 -21.30
N ALA A 251 -12.60 13.87 -20.01
CA ALA A 251 -13.83 13.82 -19.21
C ALA A 251 -14.28 15.20 -18.69
N GLY A 252 -13.37 16.00 -18.13
CA GLY A 252 -13.61 17.41 -17.81
C GLY A 252 -13.77 17.73 -16.35
N ASP A 253 -14.49 18.80 -16.04
CA ASP A 253 -14.65 19.22 -14.65
C ASP A 253 -15.50 18.21 -13.85
N ASP A 254 -16.34 17.43 -14.55
CA ASP A 254 -17.24 16.42 -13.97
C ASP A 254 -16.65 14.99 -13.96
N VAL A 255 -15.32 14.84 -13.85
CA VAL A 255 -14.68 13.52 -13.77
C VAL A 255 -15.14 12.77 -12.51
N ALA A 256 -15.69 11.57 -12.70
CA ALA A 256 -16.08 10.67 -11.63
C ALA A 256 -14.86 10.07 -10.91
N SER A 257 -15.07 9.61 -9.67
CA SER A 257 -14.07 8.89 -8.88
C SER A 257 -14.70 7.58 -8.35
N PRO A 258 -14.30 6.39 -8.82
CA PRO A 258 -13.20 6.10 -9.73
C PRO A 258 -13.35 6.63 -11.17
N ALA A 259 -12.23 7.06 -11.76
CA ALA A 259 -12.17 7.70 -13.07
C ALA A 259 -12.77 6.88 -14.23
N LEU A 260 -12.74 5.55 -14.15
CA LEU A 260 -13.33 4.66 -15.16
C LEU A 260 -14.82 4.94 -15.38
N GLY A 261 -15.53 5.41 -14.36
CA GLY A 261 -16.95 5.78 -14.45
C GLY A 261 -17.23 6.97 -15.39
N SER A 262 -16.21 7.75 -15.74
CA SER A 262 -16.35 8.91 -16.63
C SER A 262 -16.33 8.55 -18.12
N ALA A 263 -15.97 7.31 -18.46
CA ALA A 263 -15.95 6.85 -19.84
C ALA A 263 -17.38 6.61 -20.36
N SER A 264 -17.53 6.54 -21.69
CA SER A 264 -18.82 6.19 -22.29
C SER A 264 -19.33 4.83 -21.78
N PRO A 265 -20.65 4.57 -21.73
CA PRO A 265 -21.19 3.39 -21.04
C PRO A 265 -20.59 2.06 -21.48
N ILE A 266 -20.30 1.89 -22.77
CA ILE A 266 -19.69 0.65 -23.29
C ILE A 266 -18.21 0.56 -22.88
N VAL A 267 -17.46 1.66 -23.01
CA VAL A 267 -16.03 1.70 -22.66
C VAL A 267 -15.83 1.52 -21.16
N SER A 268 -16.65 2.16 -20.34
CA SER A 268 -16.65 1.99 -18.88
C SER A 268 -16.85 0.53 -18.47
N LYS A 269 -17.85 -0.15 -19.05
CA LYS A 269 -18.10 -1.59 -18.79
C LYS A 269 -16.91 -2.48 -19.15
N ILE A 270 -16.31 -2.26 -20.32
CA ILE A 270 -15.13 -3.01 -20.77
C ILE A 270 -13.95 -2.73 -19.85
N ALA A 271 -13.69 -1.46 -19.54
CA ALA A 271 -12.57 -1.05 -18.70
C ALA A 271 -12.69 -1.62 -17.27
N TYR A 272 -13.88 -1.56 -16.65
CA TYR A 272 -14.12 -2.18 -15.35
C TYR A 272 -14.00 -3.71 -15.41
N GLY A 273 -14.46 -4.35 -16.49
CA GLY A 273 -14.30 -5.78 -16.70
C GLY A 273 -12.83 -6.21 -16.72
N VAL A 274 -11.97 -5.45 -17.40
CA VAL A 274 -10.51 -5.68 -17.45
C VAL A 274 -9.83 -5.33 -16.13
N ALA A 275 -10.34 -4.35 -15.38
CA ALA A 275 -9.77 -3.92 -14.10
C ALA A 275 -10.09 -4.87 -12.93
N ILE A 276 -11.19 -5.66 -12.99
CA ILE A 276 -11.62 -6.54 -11.89
C ILE A 276 -10.50 -7.44 -11.35
N PRO A 277 -9.72 -8.17 -12.18
CA PRO A 277 -8.62 -8.99 -11.69
C PRO A 277 -7.60 -8.18 -10.90
N ALA A 278 -7.20 -7.01 -11.40
CA ALA A 278 -6.23 -6.14 -10.72
C ALA A 278 -6.80 -5.57 -9.40
N ILE A 279 -8.08 -5.21 -9.37
CA ILE A 279 -8.78 -4.72 -8.17
C ILE A 279 -8.82 -5.83 -7.10
N LEU A 280 -9.20 -7.05 -7.48
CA LEU A 280 -9.28 -8.19 -6.57
C LEU A 280 -7.89 -8.60 -6.08
N THR A 281 -6.91 -8.74 -6.97
CA THR A 281 -5.54 -9.10 -6.60
C THR A 281 -4.93 -8.06 -5.66
N GLY A 282 -5.12 -6.76 -5.91
CA GLY A 282 -4.66 -5.71 -5.00
C GLY A 282 -5.23 -5.88 -3.58
N GLY A 283 -6.55 -6.07 -3.47
CA GLY A 283 -7.20 -6.32 -2.18
C GLY A 283 -6.72 -7.59 -1.48
N VAL A 284 -6.53 -8.67 -2.24
CA VAL A 284 -6.03 -9.97 -1.72
C VAL A 284 -4.60 -9.85 -1.20
N VAL A 285 -3.71 -9.15 -1.90
CA VAL A 285 -2.32 -8.94 -1.47
C VAL A 285 -2.30 -8.17 -0.14
N VAL A 286 -3.02 -7.06 -0.06
CA VAL A 286 -3.16 -6.25 1.16
C VAL A 286 -3.74 -7.08 2.31
N GLY A 287 -4.78 -7.88 2.04
CA GLY A 287 -5.40 -8.77 3.02
C GLY A 287 -4.44 -9.84 3.54
N HIS A 288 -3.57 -10.38 2.68
CA HIS A 288 -2.50 -11.30 3.09
C HIS A 288 -1.47 -10.64 3.99
N ILE A 289 -1.06 -9.41 3.69
CA ILE A 289 -0.12 -8.66 4.53
C ILE A 289 -0.73 -8.47 5.93
N ALA A 290 -1.99 -8.01 6.01
CA ALA A 290 -2.69 -7.82 7.29
C ALA A 290 -2.85 -9.13 8.07
N ALA A 291 -3.29 -10.20 7.40
CA ALA A 291 -3.49 -11.50 8.02
C ALA A 291 -2.17 -12.09 8.53
N LYS A 292 -1.07 -12.00 7.75
CA LYS A 292 0.26 -12.46 8.19
C LYS A 292 0.72 -11.73 9.44
N LEU A 293 0.56 -10.41 9.52
CA LEU A 293 0.95 -9.62 10.71
C LEU A 293 0.23 -10.12 11.97
N ILE A 294 -1.08 -10.37 11.89
CA ILE A 294 -1.88 -10.88 13.02
C ILE A 294 -1.55 -12.35 13.31
N TYR A 295 -1.48 -13.19 12.28
CA TYR A 295 -1.24 -14.62 12.38
C TYR A 295 0.12 -14.92 13.01
N MET A 296 1.18 -14.25 12.55
CA MET A 296 2.52 -14.38 13.12
C MET A 296 2.49 -14.00 14.60
N ARG A 297 1.81 -12.92 14.97
CA ARG A 297 1.73 -12.50 16.36
C ARG A 297 1.00 -13.50 17.26
N LEU A 298 -0.08 -14.11 16.79
CA LEU A 298 -0.86 -15.08 17.55
C LEU A 298 -0.12 -16.43 17.70
N LEU A 299 0.53 -16.91 16.64
CA LEU A 299 1.08 -18.27 16.60
C LEU A 299 2.59 -18.36 16.86
N ARG A 300 3.33 -17.25 16.89
CA ARG A 300 4.79 -17.25 17.19
C ARG A 300 5.13 -17.87 18.53
N MET A 301 4.27 -17.75 19.55
CA MET A 301 4.48 -18.39 20.85
C MET A 301 4.13 -19.88 20.89
N THR A 302 3.44 -20.39 19.88
CA THR A 302 2.97 -21.80 19.85
C THR A 302 3.93 -22.74 19.12
N GLY A 303 4.93 -22.21 18.40
CA GLY A 303 5.84 -23.01 17.56
C GLY A 303 5.20 -23.62 16.30
N ARG A 304 3.91 -23.34 16.05
CA ARG A 304 3.10 -24.01 15.00
C ARG A 304 2.95 -23.18 13.71
N MET A 305 3.76 -22.14 13.51
CA MET A 305 3.64 -21.25 12.35
C MET A 305 3.74 -21.99 11.01
N HIS A 306 4.56 -23.04 10.96
CA HIS A 306 4.79 -23.87 9.77
C HIS A 306 3.96 -25.17 9.74
N ALA A 307 3.19 -25.46 10.79
CA ALA A 307 2.38 -26.68 10.85
C ALA A 307 1.10 -26.56 9.99
N ARG A 308 0.65 -27.68 9.41
CA ARG A 308 -0.61 -27.77 8.65
C ARG A 308 -1.77 -28.33 9.48
N ASP A 309 -1.72 -28.16 10.79
CA ASP A 309 -2.74 -28.68 11.71
C ASP A 309 -4.04 -27.87 11.62
N PHE A 310 -5.16 -28.49 12.02
CA PHE A 310 -6.49 -27.87 12.00
C PHE A 310 -6.54 -26.53 12.75
N LEU A 311 -5.76 -26.37 13.82
CA LEU A 311 -5.66 -25.11 14.56
C LEU A 311 -4.96 -24.02 13.75
N SER A 312 -3.85 -24.31 13.05
CA SER A 312 -3.15 -23.34 12.19
C SER A 312 -4.04 -22.92 11.01
N VAL A 313 -4.68 -23.88 10.36
CA VAL A 313 -5.57 -23.61 9.22
C VAL A 313 -6.82 -22.85 9.69
N GLY A 314 -7.45 -23.28 10.78
CA GLY A 314 -8.61 -22.62 11.37
C GLY A 314 -8.33 -21.19 11.83
N THR A 315 -7.18 -20.94 12.47
CA THR A 315 -6.77 -19.58 12.84
C THR A 315 -6.54 -18.70 11.61
N TRP A 316 -5.90 -19.21 10.56
CA TRP A 316 -5.72 -18.46 9.30
C TRP A 316 -7.05 -18.08 8.65
N VAL A 317 -7.95 -19.06 8.51
CA VAL A 317 -9.30 -18.87 7.93
C VAL A 317 -10.11 -17.88 8.78
N GLY A 318 -10.05 -18.00 10.11
CA GLY A 318 -10.74 -17.10 11.03
C GLY A 318 -10.26 -15.65 10.91
N ILE A 319 -8.94 -15.42 10.87
CA ILE A 319 -8.36 -14.09 10.70
C ILE A 319 -8.81 -13.48 9.36
N MET A 320 -8.71 -14.24 8.26
CA MET A 320 -9.13 -13.77 6.94
C MET A 320 -10.60 -13.39 6.90
N LEU A 321 -11.47 -14.24 7.46
CA LEU A 321 -12.91 -13.98 7.49
C LEU A 321 -13.21 -12.70 8.28
N SER A 322 -12.57 -12.52 9.45
CA SER A 322 -12.73 -11.33 10.27
C SER A 322 -12.26 -10.06 9.54
N LEU A 323 -11.07 -10.08 8.93
CA LEU A 323 -10.52 -8.93 8.21
C LEU A 323 -11.40 -8.53 7.02
N TRP A 324 -11.82 -9.49 6.18
CA TRP A 324 -12.68 -9.20 5.04
C TRP A 324 -14.07 -8.70 5.45
N THR A 325 -14.63 -9.24 6.54
CA THR A 325 -15.90 -8.75 7.09
C THR A 325 -15.80 -7.31 7.57
N LEU A 326 -14.73 -6.96 8.30
CA LEU A 326 -14.49 -5.58 8.74
C LEU A 326 -14.28 -4.63 7.55
N ALA A 327 -13.50 -5.05 6.57
CA ALA A 327 -13.27 -4.30 5.34
C ALA A 327 -14.57 -4.03 4.58
N TRP A 328 -15.46 -5.03 4.48
CA TRP A 328 -16.77 -4.88 3.86
C TRP A 328 -17.67 -3.89 4.62
N ILE A 329 -17.73 -3.99 5.96
CA ILE A 329 -18.49 -3.04 6.78
C ILE A 329 -18.03 -1.61 6.52
N ILE A 330 -16.71 -1.37 6.44
CA ILE A 330 -16.15 -0.04 6.14
C ILE A 330 -16.52 0.42 4.73
N ALA A 331 -16.44 -0.47 3.73
CA ALA A 331 -16.80 -0.16 2.35
C ALA A 331 -18.28 0.25 2.20
N GLU A 332 -19.18 -0.40 2.94
CA GLU A 332 -20.62 -0.02 2.96
C GLU A 332 -20.88 1.26 3.78
N ALA A 333 -20.08 1.50 4.83
CA ALA A 333 -20.21 2.70 5.66
C ALA A 333 -19.73 3.98 4.95
N ILE A 334 -18.73 3.88 4.07
CA ILE A 334 -18.16 5.01 3.32
C ILE A 334 -18.17 4.67 1.83
N PRO A 335 -19.34 4.72 1.15
CA PRO A 335 -19.50 4.26 -0.23
C PRO A 335 -18.96 5.25 -1.28
N VAL A 336 -18.11 6.20 -0.88
CA VAL A 336 -17.50 7.20 -1.75
C VAL A 336 -15.98 7.00 -1.77
N PHE A 337 -15.46 6.62 -2.93
CA PHE A 337 -14.06 6.22 -3.10
C PHE A 337 -13.07 7.30 -2.64
N SER A 338 -13.24 8.54 -3.12
CA SER A 338 -12.36 9.66 -2.76
C SER A 338 -12.39 9.97 -1.26
N ASN A 339 -13.55 9.88 -0.61
CA ASN A 339 -13.70 10.18 0.82
C ASN A 339 -12.99 9.12 1.67
N MET A 340 -13.10 7.85 1.27
CA MET A 340 -12.39 6.76 1.93
C MET A 340 -10.88 6.92 1.78
N LEU A 341 -10.36 7.21 0.59
CA LEU A 341 -8.92 7.46 0.39
C LEU A 341 -8.44 8.68 1.20
N THR A 342 -9.24 9.74 1.22
CA THR A 342 -8.95 10.94 2.03
C THR A 342 -8.87 10.61 3.51
N LEU A 343 -9.82 9.82 4.03
CA LEU A 343 -9.83 9.40 5.43
C LEU A 343 -8.58 8.56 5.78
N ILE A 344 -8.22 7.62 4.92
CA ILE A 344 -7.02 6.77 5.11
C ILE A 344 -5.76 7.64 5.20
N CYS A 345 -5.60 8.56 4.27
CA CYS A 345 -4.42 9.40 4.22
C CYS A 345 -4.36 10.38 5.40
N ALA A 346 -5.48 10.98 5.79
CA ALA A 346 -5.55 11.87 6.95
C ALA A 346 -5.17 11.15 8.25
N LEU A 347 -5.61 9.89 8.43
CA LEU A 347 -5.35 9.12 9.63
C LEU A 347 -3.93 8.52 9.68
N PHE A 348 -3.38 8.11 8.54
CA PHE A 348 -2.22 7.22 8.53
C PHE A 348 -1.03 7.70 7.68
N ALA A 349 -1.27 8.28 6.50
CA ALA A 349 -0.17 8.62 5.57
C ALA A 349 0.73 9.73 6.11
N SER A 350 0.15 10.68 6.86
CA SER A 350 0.90 11.75 7.53
C SER A 350 1.96 11.23 8.51
N TRP A 351 1.75 10.05 9.12
CA TRP A 351 2.69 9.44 10.04
C TRP A 351 3.60 8.40 9.39
N PHE A 352 3.08 7.54 8.51
CA PHE A 352 3.86 6.44 7.91
C PHE A 352 4.74 6.84 6.74
N SER A 353 4.32 7.85 5.97
CA SER A 353 4.97 8.23 4.72
C SER A 353 5.73 9.56 4.86
N TYR A 354 5.23 10.46 5.70
CA TYR A 354 5.76 11.83 5.85
C TYR A 354 6.02 12.24 7.30
N GLY A 355 5.78 11.34 8.25
CA GLY A 355 5.87 11.60 9.68
C GLY A 355 7.30 11.59 10.12
N LYS A 356 7.85 12.79 10.35
CA LYS A 356 9.13 13.07 11.02
C LYS A 356 10.23 12.09 10.62
N ALA A 357 10.98 12.45 9.56
CA ALA A 357 12.40 12.19 9.54
C ALA A 357 12.93 12.58 10.93
N ILE A 358 13.25 11.58 11.75
CA ILE A 358 13.82 11.81 13.07
C ILE A 358 15.07 12.61 12.79
N HIS A 359 14.97 13.90 13.09
CA HIS A 359 16.08 14.82 13.07
C HIS A 359 17.22 14.09 13.75
N ASP A 360 18.32 14.00 13.00
CA ASP A 360 19.62 13.66 13.52
C ASP A 360 19.90 14.56 14.73
N GLN A 361 19.58 14.06 15.92
CA GLN A 361 20.09 14.54 17.20
C GLN A 361 21.24 13.64 17.67
N GLN A 362 22.04 13.09 16.75
CA GLN A 362 23.36 12.53 17.08
C GLN A 362 24.52 13.08 16.25
N ALA A 363 24.33 14.13 15.44
CA ALA A 363 25.41 15.03 15.08
C ALA A 363 25.57 16.14 16.14
N GLY A 364 26.17 15.84 17.30
CA GLY A 364 26.53 16.96 18.21
C GLY A 364 26.92 16.70 19.66
N SER A 365 27.00 15.46 20.18
CA SER A 365 27.71 15.25 21.45
C SER A 365 28.50 13.95 21.45
N SER A 366 29.81 14.13 21.20
CA SER A 366 30.95 13.29 21.55
C SER A 366 30.64 11.93 22.21
N PHE A 367 30.66 10.85 21.43
CA PHE A 367 31.16 9.57 21.94
C PHE A 367 32.63 9.45 21.57
N SER A 368 33.45 10.18 22.34
CA SER A 368 34.89 9.99 22.39
C SER A 368 35.18 8.63 23.06
N CYS A 369 35.34 7.58 22.26
CA CYS A 369 36.16 6.44 22.65
C CYS A 369 37.65 6.85 22.55
N ALA A 370 38.11 7.63 23.51
CA ALA A 370 39.52 7.85 23.77
C ALA A 370 39.72 8.27 25.23
N ASN A 371 40.54 7.47 25.93
CA ASN A 371 41.26 7.78 27.17
C ASN A 371 40.48 7.81 28.49
N ASN A 372 40.60 6.75 29.30
CA ASN A 372 41.61 6.71 30.39
C ASN A 372 41.50 5.42 31.23
N ALA A 373 42.68 4.80 31.40
CA ALA A 373 43.19 4.03 32.55
C ALA A 373 42.34 2.91 33.18
#